data_AF-S3U9G3-F1
#
_entry.id   AF-S3U9G3-F1
#
_cell.length_a   1.000
_cell.length_b   1.000
_cell.length_c   1.000
_cell.angle_alpha   90.00
_cell.angle_beta   90.00
_cell.angle_gamma   90.00
#
_symmetry.space_group_name_H-M   'P 1'
#
loop_
_entity.id
_entity.type
_entity.pdbx_description
1 polymer ?
#
loop_
_entity_poly.entity_id
_entity_poly.type
_entity_poly.pdbx_seq_one_letter_code
_entity_poly.pdbx_strand_id
1 'polypeptide(L)'
;MLEETGLQVRATKLLALTNGRKHPRPAMFLHVYKAFFWCELIGGELKPSIETSEVAFFDKDELPPISTARVTEAQIHQFFELQHGLPENTYFD
;
A
#
# COMPACT_ATOMS: atom_id res chain seq x y z
N MET A 1 3.83 -5.51 -7.73
CA MET A 1 4.38 -4.33 -8.42
C MET A 1 4.58 -4.62 -9.89
N LEU A 2 5.62 -5.33 -10.34
CA LEU A 2 5.85 -5.55 -11.78
C LEU A 2 4.63 -6.13 -12.53
N GLU A 3 3.97 -7.15 -11.98
CA GLU A 3 2.81 -7.82 -12.62
C GLU A 3 1.55 -6.95 -12.65
N GLU A 4 1.29 -6.16 -11.60
CA GLU A 4 0.07 -5.35 -11.47
C GLU A 4 0.21 -3.96 -12.09
N THR A 5 1.41 -3.38 -12.10
CA THR A 5 1.64 -1.97 -12.48
C THR A 5 2.64 -1.76 -13.61
N GLY A 6 3.43 -2.77 -13.99
CA GLY A 6 4.55 -2.63 -14.90
C GLY A 6 5.80 -1.96 -14.31
N LEU A 7 5.72 -1.48 -13.06
CA LEU A 7 6.83 -0.80 -12.39
C LEU A 7 7.81 -1.80 -11.74
N GLN A 8 9.10 -1.57 -11.96
CA GLN A 8 10.18 -2.26 -11.27
C GLN A 8 10.55 -1.45 -10.03
N VAL A 9 10.47 -2.08 -8.86
CA VAL A 9 10.78 -1.42 -7.59
C VAL A 9 11.73 -2.24 -6.74
N ARG A 10 12.46 -1.56 -5.86
CA ARG A 10 13.22 -2.18 -4.79
C ARG A 10 12.56 -1.86 -3.46
N ALA A 11 12.12 -2.88 -2.72
CA ALA A 11 11.65 -2.70 -1.35
C ALA A 11 12.84 -2.34 -0.44
N THR A 12 12.79 -1.19 0.23
CA THR A 12 13.90 -0.68 1.05
C THR A 12 13.58 -0.61 2.53
N LYS A 13 12.31 -0.55 2.93
CA LYS A 13 11.90 -0.56 4.34
C LYS A 13 10.55 -1.23 4.56
N LEU A 14 10.43 -2.04 5.61
CA LEU A 14 9.12 -2.46 6.14
C LEU A 14 8.57 -1.33 7.03
N LEU A 15 7.50 -0.68 6.59
CA LEU A 15 6.87 0.42 7.30
C LEU A 15 6.02 -0.07 8.47
N ALA A 16 5.19 -1.09 8.20
CA ALA A 16 4.25 -1.62 9.16
C ALA A 16 3.94 -3.10 8.91
N LEU A 17 3.71 -3.84 9.98
CA LEU A 17 3.07 -5.16 9.96
C LEU A 17 1.86 -5.13 10.90
N THR A 18 0.67 -5.08 10.32
CA THR A 18 -0.57 -4.84 11.07
C THR A 18 -1.48 -6.05 11.09
N ASN A 19 -2.17 -6.25 12.21
CA ASN A 19 -3.23 -7.24 12.33
C ASN A 19 -4.51 -6.73 11.65
N GLY A 20 -4.95 -7.40 10.58
CA GLY A 20 -6.14 -7.00 9.83
C GLY A 20 -7.44 -6.95 10.64
N ARG A 21 -7.52 -7.61 11.81
CA ARG A 21 -8.68 -7.53 12.71
C ARG A 21 -8.69 -6.26 13.58
N LYS A 22 -7.56 -5.57 13.73
CA LYS A 22 -7.43 -4.34 14.52
C LYS A 22 -7.78 -3.07 13.76
N HIS A 23 -8.00 -3.16 12.45
CA HIS A 23 -8.36 -2.03 11.60
C HIS A 23 -9.74 -2.21 10.97
N PRO A 24 -10.44 -1.11 10.61
CA PRO A 24 -11.69 -1.18 9.88
C PRO A 24 -11.57 -2.03 8.63
N ARG A 25 -12.40 -3.07 8.52
CA ARG A 25 -12.48 -3.92 7.33
C ARG A 25 -13.84 -4.62 7.25
N PRO A 26 -14.25 -5.06 6.06
CA PRO A 26 -15.37 -5.99 5.93
C PRO A 26 -15.14 -7.29 6.71
N ALA A 27 -16.23 -7.95 7.10
CA ALA A 27 -16.17 -9.27 7.71
C ALA A 27 -15.44 -10.26 6.77
N MET A 28 -14.52 -11.04 7.34
CA MET A 28 -13.72 -12.01 6.60
C MET A 28 -13.39 -13.18 7.51
N PHE A 29 -13.55 -14.38 6.97
CA PHE A 29 -13.29 -15.63 7.68
C PHE A 29 -11.81 -15.75 8.12
N LEU A 30 -10.91 -15.33 7.24
CA LEU A 30 -9.47 -15.41 7.48
C LEU A 30 -8.99 -14.33 8.45
N HIS A 31 -8.05 -14.73 9.29
CA HIS A 31 -7.19 -13.82 10.03
C HIS A 31 -5.95 -13.53 9.19
N VAL A 32 -5.70 -12.25 8.92
CA VAL A 32 -4.63 -11.81 8.02
C VAL A 32 -3.77 -10.78 8.72
N TYR A 33 -2.46 -10.86 8.54
CA TYR A 33 -1.54 -9.77 8.79
C TYR A 33 -1.23 -9.07 7.47
N LYS A 34 -1.04 -7.76 7.50
CA LYS A 34 -0.72 -6.93 6.34
C LYS A 34 0.64 -6.29 6.53
N ALA A 35 1.57 -6.55 5.61
CA ALA A 35 2.88 -5.94 5.58
C ALA A 35 2.91 -4.82 4.54
N PHE A 36 3.35 -3.63 4.94
CA PHE A 36 3.46 -2.46 4.08
C PHE A 36 4.92 -2.09 3.88
N PHE A 37 5.38 -2.03 2.64
CA PHE A 37 6.77 -1.76 2.30
C PHE A 37 6.92 -0.41 1.62
N TRP A 38 7.93 0.35 2.03
CA TRP A 38 8.45 1.47 1.26
C TRP A 38 9.33 0.93 0.15
N CYS A 39 9.07 1.41 -1.07
CA CYS A 39 9.71 0.92 -2.27
C CYS A 39 10.26 2.09 -3.08
N GLU A 40 11.44 1.92 -3.63
CA GLU A 40 12.05 2.86 -4.56
C GLU A 40 11.79 2.40 -5.99
N LEU A 41 11.32 3.32 -6.85
CA LEU A 41 11.18 3.07 -8.27
C LEU A 41 12.57 2.98 -8.91
N ILE A 42 12.87 1.86 -9.56
CA ILE A 42 14.16 1.62 -10.22
C ILE A 42 14.03 1.44 -11.74
N GLY A 43 12.81 1.44 -12.27
CA GLY A 43 12.55 1.37 -13.70
C GLY A 43 11.14 0.87 -14.03
N GLY A 44 10.93 0.51 -15.28
CA GLY A 44 9.61 0.12 -15.80
C GLY A 44 8.73 1.31 -16.15
N GLU A 45 7.54 1.00 -16.63
CA GLU A 45 6.55 1.98 -17.08
C GLU A 45 5.17 1.55 -16.58
N LEU A 46 4.32 2.53 -16.25
CA LEU A 46 2.95 2.26 -15.82
C LEU A 46 2.20 1.55 -16.93
N LYS A 47 1.75 0.33 -16.65
CA LYS A 47 1.01 -0.48 -17.61
C LYS A 47 -0.02 -1.36 -16.88
N PRO A 48 -1.29 -1.38 -17.33
CA PRO A 48 -2.27 -2.31 -16.82
C PRO A 48 -1.94 -3.76 -17.20
N SER A 49 -2.62 -4.70 -16.55
CA SER A 49 -2.50 -6.13 -16.80
C SER A 49 -3.88 -6.77 -16.96
N ILE A 50 -3.92 -8.08 -17.22
CA ILE A 50 -5.19 -8.82 -17.28
C ILE A 50 -5.91 -8.86 -15.91
N GLU A 51 -5.16 -8.72 -14.82
CA GLU A 51 -5.70 -8.71 -13.46
C GLU A 51 -5.98 -7.29 -12.95
N THR A 52 -5.31 -6.28 -13.53
CA THR A 52 -5.39 -4.87 -13.11
C THR A 52 -5.76 -3.99 -14.30
N SER A 53 -7.03 -3.58 -14.38
CA SER A 53 -7.57 -2.85 -15.54
C SER A 53 -7.00 -1.44 -15.69
N GLU A 54 -6.66 -0.78 -14.59
CA GLU A 54 -6.18 0.60 -14.57
C GLU A 54 -5.09 0.77 -13.51
N VAL A 55 -4.12 1.65 -13.80
CA VAL A 55 -3.01 1.95 -12.90
C VAL A 55 -2.68 3.44 -13.03
N ALA A 56 -2.64 4.13 -11.89
CA ALA A 56 -2.30 5.55 -11.83
C ALA A 56 -1.66 5.90 -10.48
N PHE A 57 -1.00 7.06 -10.43
CA PHE A 57 -0.64 7.73 -9.19
C PHE A 57 -1.76 8.70 -8.80
N PHE A 58 -2.01 8.83 -7.51
CA PHE A 58 -3.06 9.69 -6.96
C PHE A 58 -2.47 10.60 -5.90
N ASP A 59 -2.96 11.84 -5.85
CA ASP A 59 -2.66 12.75 -4.76
C ASP A 59 -3.41 12.32 -3.48
N LYS A 60 -2.92 12.79 -2.32
CA LYS A 60 -3.50 12.50 -1.01
C LYS A 60 -4.97 12.90 -0.92
N ASP A 61 -5.34 13.99 -1.60
CA ASP A 61 -6.72 14.53 -1.57
C ASP A 61 -7.57 14.09 -2.79
N GLU A 62 -7.00 13.28 -3.69
CA GLU A 62 -7.65 12.80 -4.93
C GLU A 62 -7.71 11.26 -4.98
N LEU A 63 -7.95 10.63 -3.83
CA LEU A 63 -8.02 9.18 -3.73
C LEU A 63 -9.26 8.62 -4.48
N PRO A 64 -9.10 7.52 -5.25
CA PRO A 64 -10.23 6.83 -5.86
C PRO A 64 -11.03 6.06 -4.79
N PRO A 65 -12.18 5.45 -5.14
CA PRO A 65 -12.88 4.55 -4.22
C PRO A 65 -11.96 3.45 -3.66
N ILE A 66 -11.81 3.43 -2.33
CA ILE A 66 -10.84 2.54 -1.66
C ILE A 66 -11.45 1.17 -1.37
N SER A 67 -10.69 0.11 -1.69
CA SER A 67 -11.01 -1.25 -1.26
C SER A 67 -10.59 -1.46 0.20
N THR A 68 -11.46 -1.11 1.15
CA THR A 68 -11.18 -1.17 2.61
C THR A 68 -10.73 -2.55 3.11
N ALA A 69 -11.10 -3.63 2.42
CA ALA A 69 -10.59 -4.96 2.72
C ALA A 69 -9.05 -5.06 2.54
N ARG A 70 -8.49 -4.35 1.56
CA ARG A 70 -7.06 -4.36 1.22
C ARG A 70 -6.28 -3.33 2.02
N VAL A 71 -6.74 -2.09 2.08
CA VAL A 71 -6.11 -0.99 2.83
C VAL A 71 -7.16 0.01 3.27
N THR A 72 -7.00 0.63 4.44
CA THR A 72 -7.92 1.68 4.90
C THR A 72 -7.42 3.05 4.47
N GLU A 73 -8.34 4.01 4.34
CA GLU A 73 -7.98 5.39 4.03
C GLU A 73 -7.06 6.01 5.11
N ALA A 74 -7.31 5.70 6.38
CA ALA A 74 -6.46 6.13 7.49
C ALA A 74 -5.01 5.61 7.36
N GLN A 75 -4.82 4.36 6.90
CA GLN A 75 -3.49 3.81 6.63
C GLN A 75 -2.81 4.53 5.45
N ILE A 76 -3.56 4.82 4.38
CA ILE A 76 -3.04 5.58 3.23
C ILE A 76 -2.55 6.96 3.69
N HIS A 77 -3.39 7.71 4.41
CA HIS A 77 -3.03 9.03 4.94
C HIS A 77 -1.82 8.98 5.87
N GLN A 78 -1.73 7.97 6.74
CA GLN A 78 -0.56 7.75 7.60
C GLN A 78 0.73 7.58 6.77
N PHE A 79 0.68 6.87 5.65
CA PHE A 79 1.86 6.67 4.80
C PHE A 79 2.23 7.94 4.01
N PHE A 80 1.25 8.79 3.64
CA PHE A 80 1.54 10.10 3.06
C PHE A 80 2.34 10.99 4.03
N GLU A 81 2.08 10.93 5.33
CA GLU A 81 2.86 11.70 6.32
C GLU A 81 4.35 11.33 6.34
N LEU A 82 4.70 10.10 5.93
CA LEU A 82 6.09 9.61 5.90
C LEU A 82 6.92 10.16 4.73
N GLN A 83 6.31 10.93 3.81
CA GLN A 83 7.05 11.58 2.72
C GLN A 83 8.12 12.56 3.25
N HIS A 84 7.93 13.11 4.44
CA HIS A 84 8.88 14.03 5.09
C HIS A 84 10.04 13.31 5.79
N GLY A 85 9.97 11.98 5.89
CA GLY A 85 10.99 11.17 6.56
C GLY A 85 10.44 9.83 7.00
N LEU A 86 11.23 8.78 6.78
CA LEU A 86 10.88 7.44 7.24
C LEU A 86 11.16 7.30 8.74
N PRO A 87 10.28 6.63 9.49
CA PRO A 87 10.53 6.38 10.91
C PRO A 87 11.76 5.47 11.06
N GLU A 88 12.46 5.53 12.19
CA GLU A 88 13.55 4.57 12.46
C GLU A 88 12.99 3.15 12.58
N ASN A 89 11.93 3.00 13.36
CA ASN A 89 11.32 1.71 13.69
C ASN A 89 10.14 1.35 12.78
N THR A 90 9.98 0.06 12.51
CA THR A 90 8.78 -0.51 11.90
C THR A 90 7.62 -0.49 12.91
N TYR A 91 6.42 -0.16 12.45
CA TYR A 91 5.20 -0.23 13.26
C TYR A 91 4.62 -1.65 13.31
N PHE A 92 4.12 -2.07 14.48
CA PHE A 92 3.49 -3.38 14.69
C PHE A 92 2.24 -3.25 15.55
N ASP A 93 1.20 -4.02 15.20
CA ASP A 93 0.01 -4.26 16.04
C ASP A 93 -0.61 -5.65 15.84
#